data_AF-A0A1H6YW47-F1
#
_entry.id   AF-A0A1H6YW47-F1
#
_cell.length_a   1.000
_cell.length_b   1.000
_cell.length_c   1.000
_cell.angle_alpha   90.00
_cell.angle_beta   90.00
_cell.angle_gamma   90.00
#
_symmetry.space_group_name_H-M   'P 1'
#
loop_
_entity.id
_entity.type
_entity.pdbx_description
1 polymer ?
#
loop_
_entity_poly.entity_id
_entity_poly.type
_entity_poly.pdbx_seq_one_letter_code
_entity_poly.pdbx_strand_id
1 'polypeptide(L)'
;MKEIKRFINGQYVGSASGKLFDNVNPANGQVIARVHEAGEAEVDAAVKATPADLVKNVPNEAFEMATPDGSSALNYGVRVIGVISPWNLPLLLMTWRVGPALVCGNTVMVKPSEETPSTTALLGEVMNTTGVYNVVHGFGGDSADAFVTAPPDVDTLTFTDDAEQALARGVEGRFAEMSFDFCLRPAATVEATQRSQRPLPLQTA
;
A
#
# COMPACT_ATOMS: atom_id res chain seq x y z
N MET A 1 15.39 -21.71 5.83
CA MET A 1 14.33 -20.74 6.19
C MET A 1 14.11 -19.84 4.99
N LYS A 2 12.86 -19.51 4.64
CA LYS A 2 12.58 -18.59 3.52
C LYS A 2 12.87 -17.15 3.95
N GLU A 3 13.48 -16.36 3.08
CA GLU A 3 13.70 -14.93 3.29
C GLU A 3 12.80 -14.11 2.36
N ILE A 4 12.22 -13.03 2.88
CA ILE A 4 11.42 -12.06 2.14
C ILE A 4 12.22 -10.77 2.07
N LYS A 5 12.72 -10.50 0.87
CA LYS A 5 13.49 -9.31 0.54
C LYS A 5 12.57 -8.16 0.16
N ARG A 6 13.13 -6.96 0.16
CA ARG A 6 12.50 -5.77 -0.41
C ARG A 6 12.60 -5.84 -1.91
N PHE A 7 11.71 -5.13 -2.59
CA PHE A 7 11.77 -4.99 -4.04
C PHE A 7 12.08 -3.53 -4.37
N ILE A 8 13.30 -3.23 -4.79
CA ILE A 8 13.75 -1.86 -5.04
C ILE A 8 14.36 -1.83 -6.43
N ASN A 9 13.89 -0.91 -7.26
CA ASN A 9 14.38 -0.69 -8.61
C ASN A 9 14.46 -1.97 -9.47
N GLY A 10 13.41 -2.80 -9.42
CA GLY A 10 13.37 -4.04 -10.19
C GLY A 10 14.17 -5.22 -9.59
N GLN A 11 14.74 -5.07 -8.40
CA GLN A 11 15.59 -6.10 -7.78
C GLN A 11 15.18 -6.44 -6.35
N TYR A 12 15.41 -7.69 -5.97
CA TYR A 12 15.26 -8.12 -4.58
C TYR A 12 16.49 -7.76 -3.75
N VAL A 13 16.32 -6.84 -2.79
CA VAL A 13 17.41 -6.29 -1.97
C VAL A 13 17.24 -6.72 -0.51
N GLY A 14 18.34 -7.19 0.10
CA GLY A 14 18.39 -7.51 1.52
C GLY A 14 18.51 -6.25 2.41
N SER A 15 18.56 -6.45 3.71
CA SER A 15 18.79 -5.36 4.67
C SER A 15 20.26 -4.96 4.74
N ALA A 16 20.60 -3.70 4.49
CA ALA A 16 21.94 -3.18 4.64
C ALA A 16 22.41 -3.25 6.11
N SER A 17 21.48 -3.07 7.06
CA SER A 17 21.74 -3.23 8.49
C SER A 17 21.78 -4.70 8.94
N GLY A 18 21.36 -5.64 8.09
CA GLY A 18 21.14 -7.03 8.46
C GLY A 18 19.90 -7.28 9.32
N LYS A 19 19.14 -6.23 9.70
CA LYS A 19 17.91 -6.38 10.48
C LYS A 19 16.86 -7.21 9.75
N LEU A 20 16.29 -8.15 10.49
CA LEU A 20 15.29 -9.11 10.04
C LEU A 20 14.22 -9.24 11.12
N PHE A 21 12.98 -9.50 10.72
CA PHE A 21 11.90 -9.90 11.63
C PHE A 21 11.23 -11.20 11.17
N ASP A 22 10.61 -11.91 12.10
CA ASP A 22 9.95 -13.18 11.84
C ASP A 22 8.52 -12.92 11.33
N ASN A 23 8.16 -13.58 10.23
CA ASN A 23 6.78 -13.68 9.77
C ASN A 23 6.20 -15.00 10.30
N VAL A 24 5.10 -14.91 11.04
CA VAL A 24 4.51 -16.00 11.80
C VAL A 24 3.18 -16.42 11.19
N ASN A 25 2.96 -17.72 11.05
CA ASN A 25 1.65 -18.24 10.67
C ASN A 25 0.69 -18.14 11.86
N PRO A 26 -0.39 -17.35 11.76
CA PRO A 26 -1.31 -17.15 12.88
C PRO A 26 -2.08 -18.43 13.27
N ALA A 27 -2.17 -19.43 12.39
CA ALA A 27 -2.89 -20.66 12.67
C ALA A 27 -2.14 -21.60 13.64
N ASN A 28 -0.81 -21.48 13.73
CA ASN A 28 0.01 -22.43 14.49
C ASN A 28 1.24 -21.81 15.19
N GLY A 29 1.47 -20.51 15.06
CA GLY A 29 2.57 -19.79 15.69
C GLY A 29 3.96 -20.10 15.11
N GLN A 30 4.05 -20.84 14.01
CA GLN A 30 5.33 -21.19 13.40
C GLN A 30 5.87 -20.05 12.56
N VAL A 31 7.18 -19.81 12.63
CA VAL A 31 7.86 -18.88 11.74
C VAL A 31 7.90 -19.47 10.33
N ILE A 32 7.28 -18.77 9.38
CA ILE A 32 7.19 -19.18 7.97
C ILE A 32 8.23 -18.50 7.07
N ALA A 33 8.71 -17.32 7.47
CA ALA A 33 9.77 -16.61 6.76
C ALA A 33 10.47 -15.58 7.66
N ARG A 34 11.67 -15.14 7.25
CA ARG A 34 12.36 -13.96 7.80
C ARG A 34 12.31 -12.81 6.81
N VAL A 35 11.95 -11.62 7.27
CA VAL A 35 11.67 -10.46 6.42
C VAL A 35 12.71 -9.38 6.68
N HIS A 36 13.27 -8.78 5.63
CA HIS A 36 14.31 -7.75 5.74
C HIS A 36 13.72 -6.37 6.09
N GLU A 37 14.03 -5.85 7.28
CA GLU A 37 13.50 -4.58 7.82
C GLU A 37 14.24 -3.34 7.29
N ALA A 38 13.55 -2.49 6.55
CA ALA A 38 14.11 -1.32 5.87
C ALA A 38 14.51 -0.22 6.85
N GLY A 39 15.70 0.33 6.66
CA GLY A 39 16.08 1.60 7.27
C GLY A 39 15.88 2.76 6.29
N GLU A 40 16.29 3.94 6.74
CA GLU A 40 16.21 5.18 5.99
C GLU A 40 16.83 5.07 4.59
N ALA A 41 18.04 4.50 4.49
CA ALA A 41 18.77 4.41 3.24
C ALA A 41 18.03 3.60 2.15
N GLU A 42 17.31 2.55 2.54
CA GLU A 42 16.57 1.73 1.56
C GLU A 42 15.25 2.36 1.16
N VAL A 43 14.61 3.09 2.06
CA VAL A 43 13.45 3.91 1.70
C VAL A 43 13.87 5.04 0.76
N ASP A 44 14.96 5.72 1.07
CA ASP A 44 15.51 6.80 0.24
C ASP A 44 15.93 6.27 -1.15
N ALA A 45 16.51 5.07 -1.22
CA ALA A 45 16.79 4.39 -2.48
C ALA A 45 15.52 4.03 -3.26
N ALA A 46 14.45 3.60 -2.59
CA ALA A 46 13.17 3.30 -3.22
C ALA A 46 12.47 4.55 -3.78
N VAL A 47 12.55 5.67 -3.07
CA VAL A 47 12.03 6.96 -3.53
C VAL A 47 12.84 7.49 -4.71
N LYS A 48 14.18 7.38 -4.65
CA LYS A 48 15.08 7.78 -5.75
C LYS A 48 15.10 6.81 -6.93
N ALA A 49 14.57 5.60 -6.77
CA ALA A 49 14.46 4.63 -7.84
C ALA A 49 13.45 5.03 -8.91
N THR A 50 12.60 6.04 -8.64
CA THR A 50 11.70 6.62 -9.65
C THR A 50 12.49 6.93 -10.92
N PRO A 51 12.19 6.25 -12.04
CA PRO A 51 13.03 6.33 -13.22
C PRO A 51 13.12 7.77 -13.71
N ALA A 52 14.34 8.28 -13.89
CA ALA A 52 14.56 9.60 -14.47
C ALA A 52 13.91 9.71 -15.87
N ASP A 53 13.75 8.59 -16.58
CA ASP A 53 13.05 8.52 -17.87
C ASP A 53 11.52 8.65 -17.73
N LEU A 54 10.91 8.22 -16.63
CA LEU A 54 9.49 8.53 -16.34
C LEU A 54 9.33 10.03 -16.10
N VAL A 55 10.25 10.61 -15.33
CA VAL A 55 10.29 12.06 -15.04
C VAL A 55 10.56 12.90 -16.30
N LYS A 56 11.32 12.39 -17.27
CA LYS A 56 11.75 13.14 -18.46
C LYS A 56 10.95 12.86 -19.73
N ASN A 57 10.48 11.63 -19.93
CA ASN A 57 9.99 11.15 -21.22
C ASN A 57 8.52 10.69 -21.19
N VAL A 58 7.91 10.52 -20.01
CA VAL A 58 6.46 10.33 -19.92
C VAL A 58 5.86 11.71 -19.74
N PRO A 59 5.23 12.31 -20.78
CA PRO A 59 4.44 13.50 -20.55
C PRO A 59 3.36 13.13 -19.53
N ASN A 60 3.28 13.88 -18.44
CA ASN A 60 2.04 13.91 -17.67
C ASN A 60 0.99 14.39 -18.66
N GLU A 61 0.14 13.49 -19.17
CA GLU A 61 -1.03 13.91 -19.93
C GLU A 61 -1.88 14.71 -18.97
N ALA A 62 -1.73 16.03 -19.05
CA ALA A 62 -2.45 16.93 -18.19
C ALA A 62 -3.76 17.27 -18.89
N PHE A 63 -4.87 16.79 -18.33
CA PHE A 63 -6.18 17.00 -18.91
C PHE A 63 -6.85 18.17 -18.22
N GLU A 64 -7.17 19.20 -19.01
CA GLU A 64 -8.07 20.26 -18.56
C GLU A 64 -9.51 19.75 -18.57
N MET A 65 -10.17 19.86 -17.42
CA MET A 65 -11.58 19.56 -17.26
C MET A 65 -12.32 20.86 -16.94
N ALA A 66 -13.37 21.17 -17.69
CA ALA A 66 -14.28 22.26 -17.33
C ALA A 66 -15.03 21.90 -16.05
N THR A 67 -15.02 22.81 -15.07
CA THR A 67 -15.72 22.63 -13.80
C THR A 67 -17.11 23.29 -13.86
N PRO A 68 -18.08 22.86 -13.02
CA PRO A 68 -19.46 23.37 -13.07
C PRO A 68 -19.62 24.87 -12.83
N ASP A 69 -18.63 25.52 -12.24
CA ASP A 69 -18.57 26.97 -11.98
C ASP A 69 -18.01 27.78 -13.17
N GLY A 70 -17.66 27.12 -14.27
CA GLY A 70 -17.09 27.75 -15.46
C GLY A 70 -15.58 27.99 -15.41
N SER A 71 -14.90 27.49 -14.37
CA SER A 71 -13.43 27.43 -14.33
C SER A 71 -12.89 26.15 -15.00
N SER A 72 -11.58 25.94 -14.97
CA SER A 72 -10.94 24.72 -15.44
C SER A 72 -10.07 24.11 -14.35
N ALA A 73 -10.09 22.78 -14.26
CA ALA A 73 -9.20 22.00 -13.41
C ALA A 73 -8.17 21.29 -14.28
N LEU A 74 -6.90 21.29 -13.87
CA LEU A 74 -5.83 20.56 -14.54
C LEU A 74 -5.54 19.28 -13.75
N ASN A 75 -5.72 18.13 -14.38
CA ASN A 75 -5.31 16.85 -13.80
C ASN A 75 -3.82 16.63 -14.11
N TYR A 76 -3.00 16.27 -13.12
CA TYR A 76 -1.58 15.96 -13.33
C TYR A 76 -1.14 14.83 -12.39
N GLY A 77 -0.17 14.03 -12.82
CA GLY A 77 0.43 12.99 -11.99
C GLY A 77 1.31 13.57 -10.87
N VAL A 78 1.19 12.99 -9.67
CA VAL A 78 2.01 13.26 -8.49
C VAL A 78 3.10 12.19 -8.42
N ARG A 79 4.37 12.58 -8.58
CA ARG A 79 5.46 11.72 -9.10
C ARG A 79 5.68 10.46 -8.27
N VAL A 80 5.67 10.58 -6.93
CA VAL A 80 5.90 9.47 -6.00
C VAL A 80 4.79 9.38 -4.97
N ILE A 81 4.09 8.24 -4.95
CA ILE A 81 3.02 7.95 -3.98
C ILE A 81 3.49 6.89 -2.99
N GLY A 82 3.48 7.23 -1.71
CA GLY A 82 3.62 6.28 -0.62
C GLY A 82 2.31 5.55 -0.38
N VAL A 83 2.33 4.22 -0.30
CA VAL A 83 1.16 3.37 -0.08
C VAL A 83 1.42 2.48 1.12
N ILE A 84 0.57 2.57 2.13
CA ILE A 84 0.64 1.71 3.32
C ILE A 84 -0.61 0.85 3.37
N SER A 85 -0.40 -0.47 3.35
CA SER A 85 -1.49 -1.45 3.21
C SER A 85 -1.63 -2.38 4.43
N PRO A 86 -2.87 -2.73 4.81
CA PRO A 86 -3.15 -3.48 6.02
C PRO A 86 -2.97 -4.99 5.82
N TRP A 87 -3.11 -5.74 6.91
CA TRP A 87 -2.89 -7.18 6.97
C TRP A 87 -4.10 -8.05 6.59
N ASN A 88 -5.32 -7.51 6.64
CA ASN A 88 -6.55 -8.29 6.52
C ASN A 88 -6.83 -8.73 5.07
N LEU A 89 -6.54 -7.89 4.09
CA LEU A 89 -6.70 -8.17 2.65
C LEU A 89 -5.51 -7.57 1.87
N PRO A 90 -4.28 -8.08 2.10
CA PRO A 90 -3.04 -7.36 1.82
C PRO A 90 -2.84 -7.06 0.33
N LEU A 91 -3.17 -7.99 -0.56
CA LEU A 91 -3.04 -7.78 -2.00
C LEU A 91 -4.19 -6.92 -2.57
N LEU A 92 -5.42 -7.16 -2.12
CA LEU A 92 -6.60 -6.48 -2.65
C LEU A 92 -6.60 -4.99 -2.30
N LEU A 93 -6.46 -4.66 -1.01
CA LEU A 93 -6.54 -3.26 -0.56
C LEU A 93 -5.36 -2.43 -1.04
N MET A 94 -4.18 -3.05 -1.16
CA MET A 94 -3.02 -2.41 -1.77
C MET A 94 -3.24 -2.09 -3.25
N THR A 95 -3.77 -3.05 -4.04
CA THR A 95 -3.98 -2.84 -5.49
C THR A 95 -5.07 -1.80 -5.80
N TRP A 96 -6.03 -1.58 -4.90
CA TRP A 96 -7.00 -0.48 -5.02
C TRP A 96 -6.34 0.91 -5.01
N ARG A 97 -5.17 1.04 -4.39
CA ARG A 97 -4.37 2.28 -4.36
C ARG A 97 -3.34 2.31 -5.48
N VAL A 98 -2.62 1.20 -5.66
CA VAL A 98 -1.55 1.09 -6.65
C VAL A 98 -2.09 1.15 -8.08
N GLY A 99 -3.21 0.49 -8.38
CA GLY A 99 -3.82 0.49 -9.71
C GLY A 99 -4.07 1.90 -10.27
N PRO A 100 -4.90 2.74 -9.60
CA PRO A 100 -5.14 4.10 -10.07
C PRO A 100 -3.88 4.97 -10.04
N ALA A 101 -2.99 4.80 -9.06
CA ALA A 101 -1.73 5.54 -9.01
C ALA A 101 -0.87 5.29 -10.27
N LEU A 102 -0.73 4.02 -10.67
CA LEU A 102 0.04 3.65 -11.86
C LEU A 102 -0.64 4.11 -13.16
N VAL A 103 -1.98 4.04 -13.23
CA VAL A 103 -2.74 4.53 -14.40
C VAL A 103 -2.56 6.04 -14.58
N CYS A 104 -2.48 6.80 -13.48
CA CYS A 104 -2.21 8.23 -13.52
C CYS A 104 -0.73 8.59 -13.82
N GLY A 105 0.13 7.59 -14.10
CA GLY A 105 1.54 7.81 -14.43
C GLY A 105 2.45 8.02 -13.22
N ASN A 106 1.97 7.72 -12.01
CA ASN A 106 2.77 7.87 -10.79
C ASN A 106 3.67 6.66 -10.57
N THR A 107 4.73 6.84 -9.80
CA THR A 107 5.49 5.74 -9.21
C THR A 107 5.01 5.49 -7.79
N VAL A 108 5.07 4.24 -7.34
CA VAL A 108 4.58 3.87 -6.01
C VAL A 108 5.66 3.21 -5.17
N MET A 109 5.67 3.59 -3.90
CA MET A 109 6.45 2.92 -2.88
C MET A 109 5.48 2.33 -1.85
N VAL A 110 5.50 1.02 -1.69
CA VAL A 110 4.55 0.28 -0.89
C VAL A 110 5.22 -0.25 0.37
N LYS A 111 4.63 0.04 1.53
CA LYS A 111 4.93 -0.65 2.79
C LYS A 111 3.73 -1.49 3.22
N PRO A 112 3.77 -2.83 3.03
CA PRO A 112 2.76 -3.70 3.58
C PRO A 112 2.89 -3.82 5.10
N SER A 113 1.84 -4.28 5.76
CA SER A 113 1.92 -4.76 7.14
C SER A 113 2.96 -5.88 7.26
N GLU A 114 3.74 -5.81 8.32
CA GLU A 114 4.72 -6.77 8.81
C GLU A 114 4.13 -8.18 8.99
N GLU A 115 2.83 -8.30 9.24
CA GLU A 115 2.14 -9.59 9.39
C GLU A 115 2.00 -10.31 8.05
N THR A 116 1.85 -9.57 6.94
CA THR A 116 1.52 -10.14 5.61
C THR A 116 2.33 -9.58 4.43
N PRO A 117 3.68 -9.50 4.51
CA PRO A 117 4.53 -8.86 3.50
C PRO A 117 4.69 -9.65 2.19
N SER A 118 4.36 -10.94 2.19
CA SER A 118 4.76 -11.89 1.13
C SER A 118 4.15 -11.57 -0.24
N THR A 119 2.85 -11.32 -0.31
CA THR A 119 2.14 -11.14 -1.58
C THR A 119 2.53 -9.84 -2.28
N THR A 120 2.77 -8.79 -1.51
CA THR A 120 3.23 -7.49 -2.00
C THR A 120 4.63 -7.59 -2.61
N ALA A 121 5.56 -8.29 -1.95
CA ALA A 121 6.89 -8.50 -2.51
C ALA A 121 6.86 -9.30 -3.83
N LEU A 122 6.03 -10.35 -3.90
CA LEU A 122 5.88 -11.17 -5.11
C LEU A 122 5.27 -10.42 -6.30
N LEU A 123 4.41 -9.43 -6.05
CA LEU A 123 3.84 -8.62 -7.12
C LEU A 123 4.93 -7.82 -7.87
N GLY A 124 6.02 -7.44 -7.21
CA GLY A 124 7.14 -6.75 -7.85
C GLY A 124 7.76 -7.56 -8.99
N GLU A 125 7.93 -8.86 -8.79
CA GLU A 125 8.41 -9.78 -9.83
C GLU A 125 7.43 -9.92 -10.99
N VAL A 126 6.13 -9.98 -10.70
CA VAL A 126 5.08 -10.08 -11.74
C VAL A 126 5.03 -8.81 -12.58
N MET A 127 5.18 -7.65 -11.96
CA MET A 127 5.18 -6.38 -12.69
C MET A 127 6.44 -6.22 -13.54
N ASN A 128 7.58 -6.77 -13.12
CA ASN A 128 8.84 -6.74 -13.85
C ASN A 128 9.22 -5.32 -14.34
N THR A 129 8.86 -4.30 -13.55
CA THR A 129 9.12 -2.90 -13.86
C THR A 129 10.27 -2.38 -13.01
N THR A 130 11.16 -1.60 -13.63
CA THR A 130 12.26 -0.94 -12.94
C THR A 130 11.78 0.39 -12.37
N GLY A 131 11.86 0.55 -11.06
CA GLY A 131 11.64 1.82 -10.36
C GLY A 131 10.19 2.31 -10.24
N VAL A 132 9.24 1.73 -10.99
CA VAL A 132 7.81 2.11 -10.97
C VAL A 132 7.10 1.61 -9.72
N TYR A 133 7.46 0.41 -9.27
CA TYR A 133 6.91 -0.23 -8.08
C TYR A 133 8.06 -0.65 -7.17
N ASN A 134 8.04 -0.11 -5.95
CA ASN A 134 9.01 -0.45 -4.93
C ASN A 134 8.29 -0.93 -3.67
N VAL A 135 8.87 -1.90 -2.97
CA VAL A 135 8.34 -2.50 -1.75
C VAL A 135 9.39 -2.46 -0.67
N VAL A 136 9.06 -1.83 0.45
CA VAL A 136 9.87 -1.82 1.67
C VAL A 136 9.11 -2.50 2.80
N HIS A 137 9.82 -3.22 3.66
CA HIS A 137 9.21 -3.91 4.81
C HIS A 137 9.71 -3.30 6.10
N GLY A 138 8.86 -3.22 7.10
CA GLY A 138 9.22 -2.76 8.44
C GLY A 138 7.99 -2.42 9.25
N PHE A 139 8.23 -2.05 10.51
CA PHE A 139 7.18 -1.76 11.48
C PHE A 139 6.77 -0.28 11.44
N GLY A 140 5.81 0.07 12.31
CA GLY A 140 5.51 1.44 12.73
C GLY A 140 6.63 2.12 13.52
N GLY A 141 6.54 3.44 13.68
CA GLY A 141 7.49 4.24 14.48
C GLY A 141 8.86 4.36 13.83
N ASP A 142 9.95 4.15 14.59
CA ASP A 142 11.37 4.31 14.20
C ASP A 142 11.91 3.33 13.13
N SER A 143 11.01 2.71 12.36
CA SER A 143 11.31 1.75 11.29
C SER A 143 10.84 2.30 9.94
N ALA A 144 10.56 1.41 8.97
CA ALA A 144 10.17 1.76 7.62
C ALA A 144 9.06 2.82 7.57
N ASP A 145 8.08 2.79 8.48
CA ASP A 145 7.01 3.79 8.50
C ASP A 145 7.47 5.23 8.68
N ALA A 146 8.32 5.54 9.67
CA ALA A 146 8.86 6.88 9.83
C ALA A 146 9.59 7.31 8.56
N PHE A 147 10.33 6.39 7.95
CA PHE A 147 11.07 6.70 6.73
C PHE A 147 10.19 6.78 5.49
N VAL A 148 8.99 6.18 5.46
CA VAL A 148 8.02 6.33 4.36
C VAL A 148 7.25 7.65 4.50
N THR A 149 6.93 8.03 5.74
CA THR A 149 6.12 9.21 6.04
C THR A 149 6.95 10.51 6.08
N ALA A 150 8.26 10.44 6.32
CA ALA A 150 9.17 11.57 6.50
C ALA A 150 9.95 12.11 5.26
N PRO A 151 10.13 11.44 4.11
CA PRO A 151 10.92 12.00 3.01
C PRO A 151 10.19 13.17 2.37
N PRO A 152 10.87 14.29 2.04
CA PRO A 152 10.25 15.41 1.30
C PRO A 152 9.88 15.03 -0.14
N ASP A 153 10.48 13.96 -0.66
CA ASP A 153 10.35 13.52 -2.05
C ASP A 153 9.15 12.57 -2.30
N VAL A 154 8.30 12.35 -1.29
CA VAL A 154 7.00 11.64 -1.43
C VAL A 154 5.89 12.67 -1.50
N ASP A 155 5.25 12.79 -2.67
CA ASP A 155 4.28 13.85 -2.94
C ASP A 155 2.90 13.59 -2.33
N THR A 156 2.52 12.31 -2.20
CA THR A 156 1.19 11.89 -1.74
C THR A 156 1.34 10.61 -0.93
N LEU A 157 0.55 10.50 0.14
CA LEU A 157 0.59 9.34 1.02
C LEU A 157 -0.82 8.80 1.22
N THR A 158 -0.98 7.50 0.98
CA THR A 158 -2.27 6.82 1.17
C THR A 158 -2.13 5.67 2.15
N PHE A 159 -3.10 5.58 3.05
CA PHE A 159 -3.15 4.58 4.10
C PHE A 159 -4.50 3.90 4.10
N THR A 160 -4.47 2.60 4.32
CA THR A 160 -5.65 1.83 4.71
C THR A 160 -5.28 1.10 5.98
N ASP A 161 -5.73 1.60 7.13
CA ASP A 161 -5.47 1.00 8.43
C ASP A 161 -6.54 1.41 9.45
N ASP A 162 -6.31 1.21 10.73
CA ASP A 162 -7.08 1.85 11.79
C ASP A 162 -6.67 3.32 12.01
N ALA A 163 -7.62 4.12 12.51
CA ALA A 163 -7.42 5.55 12.71
C ALA A 163 -6.37 5.87 13.78
N GLU A 164 -6.19 5.00 14.78
CA GLU A 164 -5.18 5.19 15.84
C GLU A 164 -3.77 5.04 15.28
N GLN A 165 -3.54 4.03 14.44
CA GLN A 165 -2.27 3.88 13.74
C GLN A 165 -1.97 5.03 12.77
N ALA A 166 -2.98 5.54 12.05
CA ALA A 166 -2.80 6.72 11.20
C ALA A 166 -2.37 7.95 12.02
N LEU A 167 -2.98 8.18 13.18
CA LEU A 167 -2.64 9.28 14.09
C LEU A 167 -1.24 9.13 14.70
N ALA A 168 -0.88 7.90 15.11
CA ALA A 168 0.43 7.60 15.70
C ALA A 168 1.62 7.87 14.77
N ARG A 169 1.39 7.93 13.45
CA ARG A 169 2.43 8.17 12.44
C ARG A 169 2.83 9.64 12.31
N GLY A 170 2.22 10.55 13.07
CA GLY A 170 2.65 11.95 13.16
C GLY A 170 2.56 12.70 11.81
N VAL A 171 1.57 12.35 10.98
CA VAL A 171 1.37 13.00 9.68
C VAL A 171 0.83 14.44 9.80
N GLU A 172 0.64 14.93 11.03
CA GLU A 172 0.24 16.31 11.33
C GLU A 172 1.28 17.31 10.79
N GLY A 173 0.86 18.15 9.85
CA GLY A 173 1.66 19.27 9.33
C GLY A 173 2.24 19.10 7.92
N ARG A 174 1.99 17.98 7.23
CA ARG A 174 2.33 17.83 5.80
C ARG A 174 1.12 18.14 4.91
N PHE A 175 1.36 18.96 3.89
CA PHE A 175 0.41 19.25 2.81
C PHE A 175 0.45 18.22 1.67
N ALA A 176 1.11 17.06 1.84
CA ALA A 176 0.94 15.95 0.92
C ALA A 176 -0.54 15.59 0.90
N GLU A 177 -1.16 15.46 -0.27
CA GLU A 177 -2.55 14.99 -0.32
C GLU A 177 -2.63 13.62 0.36
N MET A 178 -3.56 13.48 1.30
CA MET A 178 -3.73 12.26 2.08
C MET A 178 -5.06 11.62 1.74
N SER A 179 -5.01 10.32 1.43
CA SER A 179 -6.20 9.51 1.25
C SER A 179 -6.25 8.42 2.30
N PHE A 180 -7.32 8.43 3.10
CA PHE A 180 -7.57 7.48 4.18
C PHE A 180 -8.75 6.59 3.83
N ASP A 181 -8.65 5.31 4.17
CA ASP A 181 -9.80 4.40 4.24
C ASP A 181 -9.71 3.61 5.54
N PHE A 182 -10.67 3.84 6.43
CA PHE A 182 -10.70 3.29 7.77
C PHE A 182 -11.78 2.22 7.86
N CYS A 183 -11.47 1.10 8.51
CA CYS A 183 -12.44 0.03 8.70
C CYS A 183 -13.64 0.53 9.54
N LEU A 184 -14.82 0.55 8.92
CA LEU A 184 -16.06 0.98 9.58
C LEU A 184 -16.63 -0.16 10.42
N ARG A 185 -17.42 0.18 11.45
CA ARG A 185 -18.38 -0.77 12.04
C ARG A 185 -19.66 -0.73 11.21
N PRO A 186 -19.92 -1.69 10.31
CA PRO A 186 -21.14 -1.68 9.53
C PRO A 186 -22.33 -1.90 10.46
N ALA A 187 -23.30 -0.99 10.42
CA ALA A 187 -24.59 -1.21 11.07
C ALA A 187 -25.39 -2.20 10.21
N ALA A 188 -25.49 -3.45 10.65
CA ALA A 188 -26.41 -4.42 10.08
C ALA A 188 -27.72 -4.37 10.87
N THR A 189 -28.68 -3.57 10.40
CA THR A 189 -30.04 -3.58 10.94
C THR A 189 -30.81 -4.75 10.34
N VAL A 190 -31.17 -5.73 11.17
CA VAL A 190 -32.06 -6.83 10.77
C VAL A 190 -33.50 -6.41 11.03
N GLU A 191 -34.23 -6.03 9.99
CA GLU A 191 -35.69 -5.87 10.08
C GLU A 191 -36.36 -7.26 10.08
N ALA A 192 -37.34 -7.44 10.97
CA ALA A 192 -38.05 -8.70 11.22
C ALA A 192 -39.05 -9.07 10.09
N THR A 193 -38.59 -9.04 8.85
CA THR A 193 -39.33 -9.54 7.68
C THR A 193 -38.43 -10.40 6.78
N GLN A 194 -37.47 -11.11 7.37
CA GLN A 194 -36.77 -12.16 6.64
C GLN A 194 -37.72 -13.34 6.41
N ARG A 195 -37.90 -13.70 5.14
CA ARG A 195 -38.63 -14.89 4.67
C ARG A 195 -38.27 -16.09 5.54
N SER A 196 -39.25 -16.54 6.33
CA SER A 196 -39.26 -17.83 7.01
C SER A 196 -38.72 -18.90 6.06
N GLN A 197 -37.50 -19.41 6.32
CA GLN A 197 -37.05 -20.69 5.75
C GLN A 197 -37.90 -21.80 6.39
N ARG A 198 -39.15 -21.93 5.96
CA ARG A 198 -39.97 -23.11 6.28
C ARG A 198 -39.47 -24.25 5.41
N PRO A 199 -39.11 -25.41 5.98
CA PRO A 199 -38.81 -26.59 5.17
C PRO A 199 -40.04 -26.96 4.35
N LEU A 200 -39.86 -27.19 3.04
CA LEU A 200 -40.90 -27.76 2.18
C LEU A 200 -41.26 -29.17 2.71
N PRO A 201 -42.54 -29.52 2.83
CA PRO A 201 -42.91 -30.86 3.26
C PRO A 201 -42.44 -31.87 2.19
N LEU A 202 -41.67 -32.86 2.61
CA LEU A 202 -41.37 -34.04 1.82
C LEU A 202 -42.70 -34.72 1.46
N GLN A 203 -43.09 -34.68 0.19
CA GLN A 203 -44.15 -35.54 -0.33
C GLN A 203 -43.61 -36.98 -0.32
N THR A 204 -44.00 -37.76 0.69
CA THR A 204 -43.93 -39.22 0.62
C THR A 204 -45.03 -39.72 -0.31
N ALA A 205 -44.64 -40.54 -1.28
CA ALA A 205 -45.52 -41.23 -2.22
C ALA A 205 -46.50 -42.20 -1.55
#